data_AF-A0A8S1ZVG3-F1
#
_entry.id   AF-A0A8S1ZVG3-F1
#
_cell.length_a   1.000
_cell.length_b   1.000
_cell.length_c   1.000
_cell.angle_alpha   90.00
_cell.angle_beta   90.00
_cell.angle_gamma   90.00
#
_symmetry.space_group_name_H-M   'P 1'
#
loop_
_entity.id
_entity.type
_entity.pdbx_description
1 polymer ?
#
loop_
_entity_poly.entity_id
_entity_poly.type
_entity_poly.pdbx_seq_one_letter_code
_entity_poly.pdbx_strand_id
1 'polypeptide(L)'
;MEISVSSVTVSLAVVVVSWWVWRTLKWVWFKPKMLESYLRRQGLVGTPYTPLVGDLKNVINMFTEATSEPIKLTYDITPRVVPHPLQMLKTYGILRKDSFLVRLLIPLCLGFRTKLLQSNLIYKRFQILYLYYVVGTGRTNLTWFGPIPLPTITIMDPELTKEVFNKVYDFQKVHTFPLSKILGTGLVSYDGDKWAKHRRIINPAFHLEKIKNMVPAFHQSCSGVVGEWDKLVSDKGSSYEVDVWPGLVSMTADVISRTAFGSSYKEGQRIFELQADLAQLIIQAFRKAFIHGFRDSKTGQNFALLEAKMAMALILQRFSLELSPSYVHAPQTVVTIHPQFGAHLILQKL
;
A
#
# COMPACT_ATOMS: atom_id res chain seq x y z
N MET A 1 -18.72 -44.93 -45.23
CA MET A 1 -18.91 -44.44 -43.85
C MET A 1 -18.97 -42.92 -43.95
N GLU A 2 -20.16 -42.35 -44.14
CA GLU A 2 -20.32 -40.90 -44.23
C GLU A 2 -20.22 -40.31 -42.83
N ILE A 3 -19.13 -39.61 -42.55
CA ILE A 3 -18.99 -38.86 -41.31
C ILE A 3 -19.95 -37.69 -41.41
N SER A 4 -21.06 -37.73 -40.67
CA SER A 4 -22.03 -36.63 -40.67
C SER A 4 -21.36 -35.36 -40.15
N VAL A 5 -21.64 -34.22 -40.77
CA VAL A 5 -21.13 -32.91 -40.34
C VAL A 5 -21.43 -32.66 -38.86
N SER A 6 -22.57 -33.19 -38.37
CA SER A 6 -22.96 -33.16 -36.94
C SER A 6 -22.03 -33.96 -36.03
N SER A 7 -21.47 -35.08 -36.49
CA SER A 7 -20.52 -35.87 -35.71
C SER A 7 -19.18 -35.13 -35.58
N VAL A 8 -18.71 -34.51 -36.66
CA VAL A 8 -17.46 -33.70 -36.66
C VAL A 8 -17.58 -32.49 -35.74
N THR A 9 -18.71 -31.79 -35.75
CA THR A 9 -18.93 -30.61 -34.90
C THR A 9 -18.99 -30.97 -33.41
N VAL A 10 -19.64 -32.08 -33.06
CA VAL A 10 -19.68 -32.57 -31.67
C VAL A 10 -18.29 -32.97 -31.19
N SER A 11 -17.50 -33.68 -32.01
CA SER A 11 -16.13 -34.06 -31.65
C SER A 11 -15.23 -32.85 -31.44
N LEU A 12 -15.32 -31.81 -32.31
CA LEU A 12 -14.57 -30.57 -32.14
C LEU A 12 -14.99 -29.83 -30.86
N ALA A 13 -16.29 -29.77 -30.56
CA ALA A 13 -16.78 -29.15 -29.33
C ALA A 13 -16.26 -29.86 -28.09
N VAL A 14 -16.24 -31.20 -28.08
CA VAL A 14 -15.68 -32.00 -26.97
C VAL A 14 -14.20 -31.70 -26.77
N VAL A 15 -13.40 -31.66 -27.84
CA VAL A 15 -11.97 -31.34 -27.75
C VAL A 15 -11.75 -29.94 -27.15
N VAL A 16 -12.51 -28.95 -27.59
CA VAL A 16 -12.44 -27.58 -27.07
C VAL A 16 -12.82 -27.53 -25.58
N VAL A 17 -13.91 -28.18 -25.19
CA VAL A 17 -14.36 -28.22 -23.78
C VAL A 17 -13.33 -28.94 -22.91
N SER A 18 -12.84 -30.11 -23.32
CA SER A 18 -11.81 -30.84 -22.59
C SER A 18 -10.52 -30.04 -22.44
N TRP A 19 -10.12 -29.29 -23.47
CA TRP A 19 -8.97 -28.39 -23.41
C TRP A 19 -9.19 -27.25 -22.41
N TRP A 20 -10.37 -26.62 -22.40
CA TRP A 20 -10.72 -25.58 -21.44
C TRP A 20 -10.77 -26.11 -20.00
N VAL A 21 -11.38 -27.28 -19.78
CA VAL A 21 -11.44 -27.93 -18.46
C VAL A 21 -10.03 -28.24 -17.97
N TRP A 22 -9.18 -28.85 -18.80
CA TRP A 22 -7.80 -29.14 -18.45
C TRP A 22 -6.99 -27.87 -18.15
N ARG A 23 -7.15 -26.83 -18.98
CA ARG A 23 -6.49 -25.54 -18.79
C ARG A 23 -6.89 -24.89 -17.46
N THR A 24 -8.18 -24.90 -17.14
CA THR A 24 -8.72 -24.38 -15.89
C THR A 24 -8.22 -25.19 -14.69
N LEU A 25 -8.30 -26.52 -14.74
CA LEU A 25 -7.82 -27.40 -13.68
C LEU A 25 -6.31 -27.22 -13.43
N LYS A 26 -5.52 -27.11 -14.50
CA LYS A 26 -4.08 -26.83 -14.42
C LYS A 26 -3.80 -25.49 -13.76
N TRP A 27 -4.57 -24.46 -14.08
CA TRP A 27 -4.39 -23.11 -13.56
C TRP A 27 -4.89 -22.98 -12.11
N VAL A 28 -6.08 -23.47 -11.80
CA VAL A 28 -6.73 -23.34 -10.48
C VAL A 28 -6.16 -24.31 -9.44
N TRP A 29 -5.72 -25.52 -9.82
CA TRP A 29 -5.37 -26.55 -8.83
C TRP A 29 -3.92 -27.04 -8.92
N PHE A 30 -3.48 -27.52 -10.09
CA PHE A 30 -2.16 -28.16 -10.20
C PHE A 30 -1.01 -27.16 -10.02
N LYS A 31 -1.05 -26.02 -10.72
CA LYS A 31 0.01 -25.00 -10.61
C LYS A 31 0.17 -24.50 -9.17
N PRO A 32 -0.91 -24.11 -8.45
CA PRO A 32 -0.78 -23.59 -7.09
C PRO A 32 -0.30 -24.63 -6.10
N LYS A 33 -0.79 -25.88 -6.17
CA LYS A 33 -0.34 -26.97 -5.29
C LYS A 33 1.12 -27.37 -5.51
N MET A 34 1.58 -27.33 -6.76
CA MET A 34 2.99 -27.56 -7.07
C MET A 34 3.87 -26.43 -6.50
N LEU A 35 3.43 -25.18 -6.62
CA LEU A 35 4.13 -24.02 -6.09
C LEU A 35 4.14 -24.00 -4.56
N GLU A 36 3.01 -24.32 -3.92
CA GLU A 36 2.90 -24.52 -2.48
C GLU A 36 3.93 -25.56 -2.01
N SER A 37 3.97 -26.71 -2.68
CA SER A 37 4.90 -27.80 -2.37
C SER A 37 6.36 -27.36 -2.53
N TYR A 38 6.67 -26.62 -3.59
CA TYR A 38 8.02 -26.07 -3.83
C TYR A 38 8.43 -25.10 -2.71
N LEU A 39 7.57 -24.13 -2.36
CA LEU A 39 7.86 -23.13 -1.33
C LEU A 39 8.02 -23.77 0.06
N ARG A 40 7.17 -24.76 0.38
CA ARG A 40 7.28 -25.52 1.64
C ARG A 40 8.59 -26.30 1.74
N ARG A 41 9.05 -26.93 0.65
CA ARG A 41 10.37 -27.60 0.61
C ARG A 41 11.54 -26.64 0.84
N GLN A 42 11.34 -25.36 0.51
CA GLN A 42 12.32 -24.28 0.75
C GLN A 42 12.19 -23.70 2.17
N GLY A 43 11.39 -24.34 3.03
CA GLY A 43 11.13 -23.99 4.42
C GLY A 43 10.17 -22.81 4.61
N LEU A 44 9.47 -22.36 3.56
CA LEU A 44 8.46 -21.31 3.72
C LEU A 44 7.17 -21.95 4.22
N VAL A 45 6.82 -21.62 5.45
CA VAL A 45 5.60 -22.10 6.10
C VAL A 45 4.53 -21.02 6.02
N GLY A 46 3.30 -21.46 5.83
CA GLY A 46 2.15 -20.59 5.70
C GLY A 46 0.86 -21.34 5.49
N THR A 47 -0.18 -20.60 5.15
CA THR A 47 -1.52 -21.12 4.93
C THR A 47 -1.55 -22.07 3.73
N PRO A 48 -2.34 -23.16 3.79
CA PRO A 48 -2.51 -24.03 2.64
C PRO A 48 -3.30 -23.32 1.54
N TYR A 49 -3.00 -23.64 0.28
CA TYR A 49 -3.75 -23.06 -0.83
C TYR A 49 -5.21 -23.52 -0.81
N THR A 50 -6.14 -22.54 -0.84
CA THR A 50 -7.58 -22.72 -1.05
C THR A 50 -8.00 -22.06 -2.38
N PRO A 51 -8.71 -22.77 -3.28
CA PRO A 51 -9.03 -22.25 -4.60
C PRO A 51 -9.84 -20.96 -4.60
N LEU A 52 -9.47 -20.03 -5.48
CA LEU A 52 -10.19 -18.80 -5.86
C LEU A 52 -10.44 -17.76 -4.75
N VAL A 53 -10.28 -18.14 -3.48
CA VAL A 53 -10.53 -17.25 -2.33
C VAL A 53 -9.25 -17.06 -1.53
N GLY A 54 -8.45 -18.12 -1.33
CA GLY A 54 -7.25 -18.01 -0.48
C GLY A 54 -7.63 -17.58 0.94
N ASP A 55 -6.82 -16.68 1.49
CA ASP A 55 -7.01 -16.07 2.80
C ASP A 55 -7.94 -14.83 2.77
N LEU A 56 -8.60 -14.53 1.63
CA LEU A 56 -9.39 -13.29 1.45
C LEU A 56 -10.44 -13.08 2.51
N LYS A 57 -11.21 -14.14 2.78
CA LYS A 57 -12.27 -14.09 3.77
C LYS A 57 -11.72 -13.74 5.14
N ASN A 58 -10.58 -14.32 5.51
CA ASN A 58 -9.92 -14.05 6.78
C ASN A 58 -9.38 -12.62 6.83
N VAL A 59 -8.76 -12.14 5.74
CA VAL A 59 -8.30 -10.75 5.64
C VAL A 59 -9.45 -9.77 5.84
N ILE A 60 -10.56 -9.92 5.11
CA ILE A 60 -11.73 -9.03 5.25
C ILE A 60 -12.29 -9.09 6.66
N ASN A 61 -12.51 -10.29 7.21
CA ASN A 61 -13.09 -10.45 8.54
C ASN A 61 -12.21 -9.80 9.60
N MET A 62 -10.91 -10.08 9.60
CA MET A 62 -9.97 -9.51 10.55
C MET A 62 -9.84 -8.00 10.43
N PHE A 63 -9.86 -7.45 9.21
CA PHE A 63 -9.87 -5.99 9.02
C PHE A 63 -11.18 -5.38 9.52
N THR A 64 -12.31 -6.06 9.32
CA THR A 64 -13.63 -5.59 9.78
C THR A 64 -13.70 -5.58 11.30
N GLU A 65 -13.24 -6.65 11.94
CA GLU A 65 -13.12 -6.77 13.40
C GLU A 65 -12.12 -5.76 13.97
N ALA A 66 -10.94 -5.63 13.36
CA ALA A 66 -9.93 -4.68 13.82
C ALA A 66 -10.39 -3.22 13.71
N THR A 67 -11.35 -2.92 12.83
CA THR A 67 -11.89 -1.56 12.61
C THR A 67 -13.27 -1.34 13.24
N SER A 68 -13.89 -2.35 13.85
CA SER A 68 -15.24 -2.25 14.40
C SER A 68 -15.32 -1.37 15.65
N GLU A 69 -14.31 -1.43 16.52
CA GLU A 69 -14.28 -0.69 17.78
C GLU A 69 -13.03 0.19 17.88
N PRO A 70 -13.08 1.36 18.54
CA PRO A 70 -11.89 2.14 18.85
C PRO A 70 -10.88 1.40 19.73
N ILE A 71 -9.62 1.81 19.69
CA ILE A 71 -8.54 1.25 20.52
C ILE A 71 -8.09 2.26 21.57
N LYS A 72 -7.38 1.80 22.61
CA LYS A 72 -6.70 2.72 23.54
C LYS A 72 -5.54 3.42 22.84
N LEU A 73 -5.22 4.64 23.26
CA LEU A 73 -4.07 5.37 22.77
C LEU A 73 -2.78 4.58 23.06
N THR A 74 -2.11 4.12 22.01
CA THR A 74 -0.87 3.35 22.09
C THR A 74 0.02 3.67 20.90
N TYR A 75 1.32 3.51 21.09
CA TYR A 75 2.30 3.61 19.99
C TYR A 75 2.18 2.43 19.02
N ASP A 76 1.76 1.25 19.49
CA ASP A 76 1.61 0.07 18.64
C ASP A 76 0.20 -0.04 18.05
N ILE A 77 -0.01 0.65 16.93
CA ILE A 77 -1.26 0.57 16.14
C ILE A 77 -1.25 -0.57 15.12
N THR A 78 -0.16 -1.35 15.06
CA THR A 78 0.04 -2.43 14.08
C THR A 78 -1.12 -3.45 14.07
N PRO A 79 -1.68 -3.89 15.21
CA PRO A 79 -2.78 -4.85 15.22
C PRO A 79 -4.03 -4.34 14.53
N ARG A 80 -4.26 -3.01 14.53
CA ARG A 80 -5.41 -2.39 13.87
C ARG A 80 -5.17 -2.15 12.38
N VAL A 81 -3.98 -1.67 12.03
CA VAL A 81 -3.63 -1.24 10.67
C VAL A 81 -3.35 -2.43 9.76
N VAL A 82 -2.72 -3.49 10.28
CA VAL A 82 -2.32 -4.68 9.50
C VAL A 82 -2.60 -5.98 10.26
N PRO A 83 -3.86 -6.27 10.63
CA PRO A 83 -4.21 -7.39 11.52
C PRO A 83 -3.81 -8.76 10.97
N HIS A 84 -4.18 -9.06 9.71
CA HIS A 84 -3.92 -10.37 9.11
C HIS A 84 -2.43 -10.67 8.91
N PRO A 85 -1.63 -9.78 8.26
CA PRO A 85 -0.18 -9.98 8.18
C PRO A 85 0.44 -10.24 9.55
N LEU A 86 0.09 -9.42 10.55
CA LEU A 86 0.62 -9.55 11.91
C LEU A 86 0.30 -10.93 12.51
N GLN A 87 -0.93 -11.40 12.40
CA GLN A 87 -1.31 -12.72 12.91
C GLN A 87 -0.56 -13.84 12.19
N MET A 88 -0.46 -13.79 10.86
CA MET A 88 0.25 -14.81 10.10
C MET A 88 1.74 -14.86 10.46
N LEU A 89 2.34 -13.74 10.89
CA LEU A 89 3.73 -13.69 11.37
C LEU A 89 3.89 -14.19 12.79
N LYS A 90 2.89 -14.00 13.64
CA LYS A 90 2.86 -14.63 14.97
C LYS A 90 2.75 -16.15 14.85
N THR A 91 1.91 -16.65 13.95
CA THR A 91 1.65 -18.08 13.79
C THR A 91 2.71 -18.82 12.97
N TYR A 92 3.11 -18.27 11.82
CA TYR A 92 3.99 -18.95 10.85
C TYR A 92 5.33 -18.25 10.65
N GLY A 93 5.59 -17.16 11.35
CA GLY A 93 6.79 -16.36 11.14
C GLY A 93 8.04 -17.11 11.57
N ILE A 94 8.89 -17.43 10.60
CA ILE A 94 10.20 -18.06 10.83
C ILE A 94 11.27 -16.96 10.81
N LEU A 95 12.09 -16.88 11.86
CA LEU A 95 13.28 -16.04 11.90
C LEU A 95 14.29 -16.53 10.87
N ARG A 96 14.66 -15.69 9.89
CA ARG A 96 15.71 -16.02 8.93
C ARG A 96 16.74 -14.89 8.88
N LYS A 97 17.99 -15.23 9.21
CA LYS A 97 19.13 -14.29 9.20
C LYS A 97 19.85 -14.21 7.84
N ASP A 98 19.53 -15.11 6.91
CA ASP A 98 20.29 -15.24 5.66
C ASP A 98 19.53 -14.68 4.46
N SER A 99 20.26 -14.09 3.50
CA SER A 99 19.83 -13.62 2.16
C SER A 99 19.31 -14.77 1.23
N PHE A 100 18.92 -15.90 1.83
CA PHE A 100 18.33 -17.06 1.18
C PHE A 100 17.03 -16.72 0.44
N LEU A 101 16.20 -15.81 0.97
CA LEU A 101 14.98 -15.38 0.28
C LEU A 101 15.31 -14.75 -1.06
N VAL A 102 16.36 -13.96 -1.14
CA VAL A 102 16.74 -13.34 -2.41
C VAL A 102 17.37 -14.37 -3.35
N ARG A 103 18.14 -15.34 -2.86
CA ARG A 103 18.60 -16.50 -3.65
C ARG A 103 17.48 -17.43 -4.11
N LEU A 104 16.37 -17.52 -3.37
CA LEU A 104 15.22 -18.35 -3.68
C LEU A 104 14.26 -17.65 -4.66
N LEU A 105 14.07 -16.35 -4.47
CA LEU A 105 13.11 -15.54 -5.22
C LEU A 105 13.66 -15.07 -6.56
N ILE A 106 14.96 -14.79 -6.66
CA ILE A 106 15.60 -14.44 -7.93
C ILE A 106 15.37 -15.52 -9.02
N PRO A 107 15.55 -16.83 -8.78
CA PRO A 107 15.23 -17.88 -9.76
C PRO A 107 13.74 -18.03 -10.08
N LEU A 108 12.85 -17.71 -9.12
CA LEU A 108 11.40 -17.74 -9.28
C LEU A 108 10.90 -16.54 -10.11
N CYS A 109 11.54 -15.37 -9.95
CA CYS A 109 11.26 -14.14 -10.70
C CYS A 109 11.94 -14.11 -12.08
N LEU A 110 13.17 -14.63 -12.20
CA LEU A 110 13.92 -14.69 -13.46
C LEU A 110 13.54 -15.86 -14.38
N GLY A 111 12.67 -16.76 -13.91
CA GLY A 111 12.33 -17.98 -14.65
C GLY A 111 13.55 -18.89 -14.82
N PHE A 112 13.71 -19.84 -13.89
CA PHE A 112 14.77 -20.85 -13.86
C PHE A 112 15.42 -21.16 -15.22
N ARG A 113 16.66 -20.67 -15.38
CA ARG A 113 17.55 -20.83 -16.52
C ARG A 113 18.35 -22.15 -16.41
N THR A 114 17.72 -23.26 -16.03
CA THR A 114 18.33 -24.60 -16.08
C THR A 114 17.86 -25.31 -17.34
N LYS A 115 18.83 -25.83 -18.11
CA LYS A 115 18.73 -26.36 -19.50
C LYS A 115 17.71 -27.48 -19.76
N LEU A 116 16.88 -27.90 -18.80
CA LEU A 116 16.06 -29.12 -18.93
C LEU A 116 14.58 -28.92 -19.30
N LEU A 117 14.08 -27.69 -19.41
CA LEU A 117 12.64 -27.44 -19.68
C LEU A 117 12.41 -26.27 -20.66
N GLN A 118 13.11 -26.28 -21.80
CA GLN A 118 12.99 -25.23 -22.83
C GLN A 118 11.72 -25.27 -23.70
N SER A 119 10.81 -26.23 -23.52
CA SER A 119 9.72 -26.47 -24.49
C SER A 119 8.33 -25.96 -24.09
N ASN A 120 8.19 -25.02 -23.15
CA ASN A 120 6.86 -24.52 -22.80
C ASN A 120 6.80 -23.03 -22.46
N LEU A 121 6.00 -22.28 -23.23
CA LEU A 121 5.55 -20.88 -23.06
C LEU A 121 4.90 -20.56 -21.69
N ILE A 122 4.93 -21.48 -20.74
CA ILE A 122 4.08 -21.55 -19.54
C ILE A 122 4.66 -20.76 -18.36
N TYR A 123 5.96 -20.43 -18.39
CA TYR A 123 6.71 -19.89 -17.23
C TYR A 123 7.02 -18.39 -17.29
N LYS A 124 6.72 -17.70 -18.40
CA LYS A 124 7.00 -16.25 -18.57
C LYS A 124 6.11 -15.30 -17.72
N ARG A 125 5.27 -15.84 -16.82
CA ARG A 125 4.27 -15.11 -16.03
C ARG A 125 4.21 -15.56 -14.56
N PHE A 126 5.35 -15.88 -13.94
CA PHE A 126 5.42 -16.00 -12.49
C PHE A 126 5.62 -14.60 -11.91
N GLN A 127 4.51 -13.91 -11.59
CA GLN A 127 4.53 -12.63 -10.90
C GLN A 127 4.16 -12.93 -9.44
N ILE A 128 5.17 -13.08 -8.58
CA ILE A 128 4.97 -13.21 -7.14
C ILE A 128 4.44 -11.86 -6.63
N LEU A 129 3.37 -11.90 -5.85
CA LEU A 129 2.83 -10.72 -5.19
C LEU A 129 3.67 -10.47 -3.94
N TYR A 130 4.52 -9.46 -3.97
CA TYR A 130 5.21 -9.02 -2.76
C TYR A 130 4.40 -7.92 -2.11
N LEU A 131 3.71 -8.28 -1.04
CA LEU A 131 3.06 -7.33 -0.16
C LEU A 131 4.03 -7.06 1.00
N TYR A 132 4.71 -5.92 0.96
CA TYR A 132 5.68 -5.53 1.98
C TYR A 132 4.96 -4.88 3.15
N TYR A 133 5.06 -5.48 4.33
CA TYR A 133 4.75 -4.83 5.60
C TYR A 133 6.03 -4.78 6.42
N VAL A 134 6.47 -3.59 6.83
CA VAL A 134 7.66 -3.45 7.69
C VAL A 134 7.20 -3.43 9.13
N VAL A 135 7.40 -4.53 9.85
CA VAL A 135 7.32 -4.56 11.32
C VAL A 135 8.48 -5.43 11.80
N GLY A 136 9.50 -4.79 12.40
CA GLY A 136 10.88 -5.27 12.58
C GLY A 136 11.11 -6.56 13.37
N THR A 137 10.52 -7.67 12.93
CA THR A 137 10.55 -8.96 13.63
C THR A 137 11.40 -10.01 12.94
N GLY A 138 12.02 -9.71 11.78
CA GLY A 138 12.92 -10.64 11.10
C GLY A 138 12.25 -11.91 10.55
N ARG A 139 10.92 -11.94 10.51
CA ARG A 139 10.12 -13.13 10.19
C ARG A 139 9.49 -13.06 8.80
N THR A 140 9.35 -14.22 8.17
CA THR A 140 8.66 -14.36 6.88
C THR A 140 7.62 -15.47 6.90
N ASN A 141 6.54 -15.29 6.14
CA ASN A 141 5.49 -16.30 5.96
C ASN A 141 4.95 -16.33 4.52
N LEU A 142 4.19 -17.37 4.24
CA LEU A 142 3.46 -17.57 2.99
C LEU A 142 1.95 -17.42 3.21
N THR A 143 1.28 -16.68 2.33
CA THR A 143 -0.18 -16.51 2.31
C THR A 143 -0.72 -16.54 0.89
N TRP A 144 -2.02 -16.75 0.70
CA TRP A 144 -2.65 -16.85 -0.63
C TRP A 144 -3.74 -15.81 -0.82
N PHE A 145 -3.69 -15.07 -1.93
CA PHE A 145 -4.60 -13.95 -2.17
C PHE A 145 -5.36 -14.09 -3.50
N GLY A 146 -6.69 -14.16 -3.41
CA GLY A 146 -7.60 -13.78 -4.49
C GLY A 146 -7.97 -14.88 -5.50
N PRO A 147 -8.73 -14.52 -6.55
CA PRO A 147 -9.20 -15.44 -7.59
C PRO A 147 -8.08 -15.95 -8.49
N ILE A 148 -6.92 -15.28 -8.47
CA ILE A 148 -5.71 -15.70 -9.18
C ILE A 148 -4.79 -16.35 -8.15
N PRO A 149 -4.36 -17.59 -8.35
CA PRO A 149 -3.65 -18.33 -7.33
C PRO A 149 -2.16 -17.95 -7.26
N LEU A 150 -1.91 -16.76 -6.75
CA LEU A 150 -0.58 -16.22 -6.52
C LEU A 150 -0.22 -16.33 -5.04
N PRO A 151 0.95 -16.91 -4.71
CA PRO A 151 1.47 -16.85 -3.36
C PRO A 151 1.98 -15.44 -3.07
N THR A 152 1.71 -14.99 -1.85
CA THR A 152 2.24 -13.76 -1.29
C THR A 152 3.24 -14.10 -0.20
N ILE A 153 4.42 -13.49 -0.28
CA ILE A 153 5.45 -13.61 0.74
C ILE A 153 5.51 -12.31 1.52
N THR A 154 5.22 -12.38 2.82
CA THR A 154 5.34 -11.22 3.70
C THR A 154 6.76 -11.18 4.25
N ILE A 155 7.47 -10.08 4.00
CA ILE A 155 8.82 -9.84 4.51
C ILE A 155 8.74 -8.66 5.49
N MET A 156 9.08 -8.90 6.75
CA MET A 156 9.14 -7.83 7.77
C MET A 156 10.54 -7.59 8.37
N ASP A 157 11.55 -8.23 7.79
CA ASP A 157 12.95 -7.92 8.10
C ASP A 157 13.36 -6.64 7.33
N PRO A 158 13.81 -5.57 8.02
CA PRO A 158 14.26 -4.34 7.37
C PRO A 158 15.45 -4.54 6.41
N GLU A 159 16.37 -5.47 6.69
CA GLU A 159 17.54 -5.70 5.82
C GLU A 159 17.15 -6.44 4.54
N LEU A 160 16.38 -7.52 4.65
CA LEU A 160 15.83 -8.22 3.48
C LEU A 160 14.91 -7.31 2.67
N THR A 161 14.10 -6.51 3.35
CA THR A 161 13.29 -5.48 2.70
C THR A 161 14.17 -4.55 1.87
N LYS A 162 15.21 -3.97 2.46
CA LYS A 162 16.15 -3.09 1.76
C LYS A 162 16.80 -3.78 0.56
N GLU A 163 17.20 -5.04 0.70
CA GLU A 163 17.76 -5.82 -0.41
C GLU A 163 16.78 -5.95 -1.58
N VAL A 164 15.53 -6.32 -1.28
CA VAL A 164 14.49 -6.48 -2.30
C VAL A 164 14.17 -5.14 -2.98
N PHE A 165 14.06 -4.05 -2.22
CA PHE A 165 13.85 -2.72 -2.79
C PHE A 165 15.03 -2.20 -3.63
N ASN A 166 16.24 -2.71 -3.42
CA ASN A 166 17.40 -2.37 -4.26
C ASN A 166 17.42 -3.15 -5.59
N LYS A 167 16.80 -4.32 -5.65
CA LYS A 167 16.76 -5.20 -6.82
C LYS A 167 15.52 -4.95 -7.69
N VAL A 168 15.31 -3.70 -8.07
CA VAL A 168 14.10 -3.21 -8.77
C VAL A 168 13.85 -3.90 -10.12
N TYR A 169 14.90 -4.41 -10.78
CA TYR A 169 14.76 -5.16 -12.04
C TYR A 169 14.32 -6.62 -11.83
N ASP A 170 14.69 -7.22 -10.70
CA ASP A 170 14.31 -8.59 -10.34
C ASP A 170 12.91 -8.64 -9.73
N PHE A 171 12.54 -7.59 -8.99
CA PHE A 171 11.27 -7.47 -8.27
C PHE A 171 10.41 -6.36 -8.87
N GLN A 172 9.76 -6.67 -10.00
CA GLN A 172 8.82 -5.75 -10.64
C GLN A 172 7.50 -5.67 -9.87
N LYS A 173 6.86 -4.50 -9.91
CA LYS A 173 5.52 -4.30 -9.34
C LYS A 173 4.50 -5.16 -10.08
N VAL A 174 3.43 -5.49 -9.37
CA VAL A 174 2.37 -6.34 -9.91
C VAL A 174 1.30 -5.48 -10.58
N HIS A 175 1.10 -5.65 -11.88
CA HIS A 175 0.10 -4.91 -12.67
C HIS A 175 -1.23 -5.66 -12.80
N THR A 176 -1.64 -6.40 -11.77
CA THR A 176 -2.81 -7.30 -11.86
C THR A 176 -4.15 -6.57 -11.78
N PHE A 177 -4.18 -5.31 -11.35
CA PHE A 177 -5.42 -4.53 -11.26
C PHE A 177 -5.63 -3.59 -12.45
N PRO A 178 -6.76 -3.70 -13.18
CA PRO A 178 -7.11 -2.78 -14.26
C PRO A 178 -7.37 -1.34 -13.79
N LEU A 179 -7.48 -1.10 -12.47
CA LEU A 179 -7.54 0.24 -11.87
C LEU A 179 -6.32 1.11 -12.22
N SER A 180 -5.14 0.53 -12.47
CA SER A 180 -3.96 1.29 -12.90
C SER A 180 -4.14 2.05 -14.22
N LYS A 181 -5.09 1.64 -15.07
CA LYS A 181 -5.50 2.39 -16.27
C LYS A 181 -6.47 3.54 -15.96
N ILE A 182 -7.26 3.41 -14.89
CA ILE A 182 -8.29 4.38 -14.49
C ILE A 182 -7.66 5.52 -13.66
N LEU A 183 -6.65 5.21 -12.84
CA LEU A 183 -5.96 6.16 -11.96
C LEU A 183 -4.89 7.01 -12.66
N GLY A 184 -4.72 6.82 -13.97
CA GLY A 184 -3.58 7.32 -14.71
C GLY A 184 -2.31 6.51 -14.45
N THR A 185 -1.48 6.40 -15.49
CA THR A 185 -0.17 5.74 -15.38
C THR A 185 0.87 6.73 -14.86
N GLY A 186 1.67 6.35 -13.86
CA GLY A 186 2.60 7.28 -13.21
C GLY A 186 3.74 6.57 -12.50
N LEU A 187 4.54 7.32 -11.74
CA LEU A 187 5.74 6.80 -11.09
C LEU A 187 5.44 5.64 -10.12
N VAL A 188 4.28 5.66 -9.48
CA VAL A 188 3.82 4.60 -8.58
C VAL A 188 3.65 3.28 -9.35
N SER A 189 3.20 3.32 -10.60
CA SER A 189 2.90 2.13 -11.42
C SER A 189 3.97 1.76 -12.45
N TYR A 190 5.02 2.55 -12.67
CA TYR A 190 6.11 2.19 -13.58
C TYR A 190 7.19 1.34 -12.91
N ASP A 191 7.86 0.52 -13.74
CA ASP A 191 8.99 -0.35 -13.41
C ASP A 191 10.18 -0.13 -14.35
N GLY A 192 11.35 -0.62 -13.94
CA GLY A 192 12.58 -0.63 -14.74
C GLY A 192 12.96 0.73 -15.32
N ASP A 193 13.34 0.75 -16.60
CA ASP A 193 13.83 1.94 -17.29
C ASP A 193 12.78 3.06 -17.37
N LYS A 194 11.50 2.71 -17.47
CA LYS A 194 10.42 3.70 -17.53
C LYS A 194 10.28 4.43 -16.19
N TRP A 195 10.36 3.69 -15.08
CA TRP A 195 10.43 4.26 -13.75
C TRP A 195 11.68 5.13 -13.58
N ALA A 196 12.86 4.62 -13.96
CA ALA A 196 14.12 5.32 -13.84
C ALA A 196 14.13 6.65 -14.62
N LYS A 197 13.62 6.65 -15.85
CA LYS A 197 13.47 7.85 -16.68
C LYS A 197 12.59 8.90 -16.00
N HIS A 198 11.39 8.51 -15.55
CA HIS A 198 10.46 9.44 -14.89
C HIS A 198 11.02 9.96 -13.56
N ARG A 199 11.70 9.10 -12.79
CA ARG A 199 12.34 9.49 -11.54
C ARG A 199 13.45 10.51 -11.77
N ARG A 200 14.26 10.33 -12.82
CA ARG A 200 15.32 11.27 -13.20
C ARG A 200 14.80 12.66 -13.55
N ILE A 201 13.61 12.74 -14.17
CA ILE A 201 12.96 14.01 -14.51
C ILE A 201 12.44 14.72 -13.25
N ILE A 202 11.86 13.98 -12.31
CA ILE A 202 11.21 14.54 -11.12
C ILE A 202 12.20 14.90 -10.01
N ASN A 203 13.25 14.10 -9.81
CA ASN A 203 14.19 14.25 -8.69
C ASN A 203 14.80 15.66 -8.52
N PRO A 204 15.18 16.40 -9.58
CA PRO A 204 15.74 17.75 -9.43
C PRO A 204 14.85 18.73 -8.66
N ALA A 205 13.52 18.57 -8.72
CA ALA A 205 12.57 19.41 -7.97
C ALA A 205 12.66 19.21 -6.45
N PHE A 206 13.19 18.06 -6.01
CA PHE A 206 13.35 17.68 -4.61
C PHE A 206 14.80 17.79 -4.12
N HIS A 207 15.67 18.47 -4.88
CA HIS A 207 16.99 18.83 -4.40
C HIS A 207 16.90 19.88 -3.29
N LEU A 208 17.82 19.82 -2.33
CA LEU A 208 17.78 20.65 -1.12
C LEU A 208 17.66 22.15 -1.43
N GLU A 209 18.38 22.64 -2.45
CA GLU A 209 18.32 24.06 -2.87
C GLU A 209 16.93 24.47 -3.37
N LYS A 210 16.23 23.58 -4.08
CA LYS A 210 14.86 23.83 -4.54
C LYS A 210 13.86 23.75 -3.39
N ILE A 211 14.05 22.81 -2.46
CA ILE A 211 13.23 22.70 -1.24
C ILE A 211 13.40 23.94 -0.35
N LYS A 212 14.62 24.49 -0.22
CA LYS A 212 14.86 25.72 0.54
C LYS A 212 14.01 26.89 0.03
N ASN A 213 13.83 26.99 -1.29
CA ASN A 213 12.98 28.04 -1.88
C ASN A 213 11.48 27.86 -1.58
N MET A 214 11.06 26.67 -1.14
CA MET A 214 9.67 26.35 -0.77
C MET A 214 9.36 26.69 0.70
N VAL A 215 10.38 26.90 1.53
CA VAL A 215 10.23 27.19 2.97
C VAL A 215 9.30 28.37 3.26
N PRO A 216 9.38 29.52 2.55
CA PRO A 216 8.45 30.62 2.79
C PRO A 216 6.98 30.23 2.57
N ALA A 217 6.71 29.40 1.55
CA ALA A 217 5.36 28.89 1.29
C ALA A 217 4.88 27.97 2.42
N PHE A 218 5.75 27.08 2.93
CA PHE A 218 5.42 26.25 4.10
C PHE A 218 5.07 27.09 5.31
N HIS A 219 5.88 28.12 5.60
CA HIS A 219 5.65 29.01 6.72
C HIS A 219 4.32 29.74 6.59
N GLN A 220 4.01 30.24 5.40
CA GLN A 220 2.76 30.92 5.12
C GLN A 220 1.54 30.02 5.32
N SER A 221 1.56 28.80 4.76
CA SER A 221 0.47 27.84 4.92
C SER A 221 0.26 27.43 6.39
N CYS A 222 1.34 27.14 7.11
CA CYS A 222 1.28 26.78 8.53
C CYS A 222 0.76 27.96 9.38
N SER A 223 1.27 29.17 9.14
CA SER A 223 0.86 30.38 9.88
C SER A 223 -0.61 30.72 9.68
N GLY A 224 -1.16 30.43 8.49
CA GLY A 224 -2.58 30.63 8.20
C GLY A 224 -3.46 29.79 9.13
N VAL A 225 -3.22 28.48 9.18
CA VAL A 225 -4.01 27.55 10.02
C VAL A 225 -3.83 27.84 11.51
N VAL A 226 -2.59 28.07 11.94
CA VAL A 226 -2.29 28.47 13.33
C VAL A 226 -2.99 29.77 13.72
N GLY A 227 -3.04 30.75 12.80
CA GLY A 227 -3.75 32.01 13.02
C GLY A 227 -5.27 31.87 13.07
N GLU A 228 -5.85 30.91 12.35
CA GLU A 228 -7.28 30.58 12.45
C GLU A 228 -7.60 29.95 13.81
N TRP A 229 -6.78 29.00 14.27
CA TRP A 229 -6.93 28.41 15.60
C TRP A 229 -6.74 29.44 16.72
N ASP A 230 -5.81 30.38 16.56
CA ASP A 230 -5.57 31.44 17.55
C ASP A 230 -6.80 32.33 17.74
N LYS A 231 -7.50 32.66 16.66
CA LYS A 231 -8.76 33.39 16.70
C LYS A 231 -9.85 32.60 17.41
N LEU A 232 -10.02 31.32 17.06
CA LEU A 232 -11.02 30.44 17.67
C LEU A 232 -10.83 30.30 19.20
N VAL A 233 -9.59 30.12 19.63
CA VAL A 233 -9.25 30.01 21.07
C VAL A 233 -9.46 31.35 21.79
N SER A 234 -9.10 32.46 21.14
CA SER A 234 -9.28 33.81 21.72
C SER A 234 -10.76 34.18 21.88
N ASP A 235 -11.62 33.79 20.94
CA ASP A 235 -13.06 34.07 20.98
C ASP A 235 -13.81 33.23 22.04
N LYS A 236 -13.24 32.10 22.48
CA LYS A 236 -13.90 31.10 23.34
C LYS A 236 -13.32 30.95 24.75
N GLY A 237 -12.30 31.73 25.12
CA GLY A 237 -11.83 31.84 26.51
C GLY A 237 -10.52 31.10 26.83
N SER A 238 -9.47 31.34 26.04
CA SER A 238 -8.08 30.87 26.24
C SER A 238 -7.84 29.36 26.14
N SER A 239 -8.89 28.54 26.21
CA SER A 239 -8.87 27.10 25.98
C SER A 239 -10.08 26.71 25.13
N TYR A 240 -9.86 25.99 24.03
CA TYR A 240 -10.94 25.52 23.16
C TYR A 240 -10.62 24.17 22.55
N GLU A 241 -11.63 23.30 22.45
CA GLU A 241 -11.52 22.03 21.75
C GLU A 241 -11.62 22.23 20.24
N VAL A 242 -10.62 21.74 19.51
CA VAL A 242 -10.53 21.84 18.05
C VAL A 242 -10.24 20.46 17.47
N ASP A 243 -10.99 20.08 16.44
CA ASP A 243 -10.56 18.99 15.55
C ASP A 243 -9.44 19.51 14.65
N VAL A 244 -8.21 19.09 14.91
CA VAL A 244 -7.04 19.57 14.15
C VAL A 244 -6.90 18.88 12.79
N TRP A 245 -7.59 17.76 12.56
CA TRP A 245 -7.39 16.95 11.36
C TRP A 245 -7.72 17.70 10.05
N PRO A 246 -8.87 18.39 9.91
CA PRO A 246 -9.16 19.20 8.72
C PRO A 246 -8.13 20.30 8.48
N GLY A 247 -7.64 20.93 9.56
CA GLY A 247 -6.60 21.96 9.47
C GLY A 247 -5.28 21.42 8.94
N LEU A 248 -4.87 20.21 9.37
CA LEU A 248 -3.66 19.54 8.87
C LEU A 248 -3.80 19.14 7.37
N VAL A 249 -4.96 18.64 6.97
CA VAL A 249 -5.25 18.29 5.57
C VAL A 249 -5.25 19.54 4.69
N SER A 250 -5.91 20.62 5.14
CA SER A 250 -5.94 21.90 4.43
C SER A 250 -4.54 22.52 4.31
N MET A 251 -3.76 22.51 5.39
CA MET A 251 -2.39 23.00 5.43
C MET A 251 -1.51 22.28 4.41
N THR A 252 -1.51 20.95 4.42
CA THR A 252 -0.69 20.13 3.51
C THR A 252 -1.10 20.32 2.04
N ALA A 253 -2.41 20.45 1.78
CA ALA A 253 -2.91 20.75 0.44
C ALA A 253 -2.51 22.16 -0.03
N ASP A 254 -2.49 23.16 0.85
CA ASP A 254 -2.04 24.52 0.55
C ASP A 254 -0.52 24.59 0.32
N VAL A 255 0.25 23.82 1.08
CA VAL A 255 1.69 23.65 0.85
C VAL A 255 1.95 23.11 -0.55
N ILE A 256 1.28 22.03 -0.95
CA ILE A 256 1.43 21.46 -2.30
C ILE A 256 0.96 22.46 -3.36
N SER A 257 -0.17 23.13 -3.14
CA SER A 257 -0.72 24.11 -4.09
C SER A 257 0.29 25.24 -4.36
N ARG A 258 0.86 25.83 -3.31
CA ARG A 258 1.81 26.94 -3.43
C ARG A 258 3.13 26.51 -4.02
N THR A 259 3.61 25.33 -3.67
CA THR A 259 4.98 24.91 -4.02
C THR A 259 5.07 24.16 -5.34
N ALA A 260 4.07 23.35 -5.68
CA ALA A 260 4.04 22.59 -6.92
C ALA A 260 3.35 23.34 -8.05
N PHE A 261 2.30 24.13 -7.75
CA PHE A 261 1.45 24.77 -8.77
C PHE A 261 1.54 26.30 -8.74
N GLY A 262 2.18 26.90 -7.73
CA GLY A 262 2.25 28.36 -7.58
C GLY A 262 0.90 29.02 -7.25
N SER A 263 -0.10 28.23 -6.87
CA SER A 263 -1.47 28.67 -6.58
C SER A 263 -1.81 28.51 -5.10
N SER A 264 -2.95 29.05 -4.66
CA SER A 264 -3.46 28.79 -3.31
C SER A 264 -4.32 27.52 -3.26
N TYR A 265 -4.46 26.90 -2.09
CA TYR A 265 -5.41 25.79 -1.92
C TYR A 265 -6.83 26.18 -2.33
N LYS A 266 -7.27 27.41 -2.03
CA LYS A 266 -8.62 27.88 -2.37
C LYS A 266 -8.91 27.83 -3.87
N GLU A 267 -7.90 28.08 -4.71
CA GLU A 267 -8.04 27.99 -6.18
C GLU A 267 -8.10 26.53 -6.67
N GLY A 268 -7.47 25.59 -5.95
CA GLY A 268 -7.38 24.17 -6.31
C GLY A 268 -8.28 23.24 -5.47
N GLN A 269 -9.05 23.76 -4.51
CA GLN A 269 -9.77 23.01 -3.49
C GLN A 269 -10.65 21.92 -4.11
N ARG A 270 -11.34 22.27 -5.19
CA ARG A 270 -12.21 21.33 -5.92
C ARG A 270 -11.47 20.10 -6.42
N ILE A 271 -10.20 20.23 -6.81
CA ILE A 271 -9.38 19.11 -7.31
C ILE A 271 -9.05 18.16 -6.15
N PHE A 272 -8.69 18.68 -4.98
CA PHE A 272 -8.38 17.87 -3.80
C PHE A 272 -9.62 17.14 -3.27
N GLU A 273 -10.77 17.81 -3.23
CA GLU A 273 -12.05 17.17 -2.88
C GLU A 273 -12.39 16.02 -3.83
N LEU A 274 -12.28 16.25 -5.14
CA LEU A 274 -12.51 15.21 -6.15
C LEU A 274 -11.51 14.05 -6.02
N GLN A 275 -10.25 14.33 -5.65
CA GLN A 275 -9.26 13.28 -5.39
C GLN A 275 -9.60 12.48 -4.12
N ALA A 276 -10.10 13.12 -3.07
CA ALA A 276 -10.55 12.44 -1.85
C ALA A 276 -11.77 11.56 -2.11
N ASP A 277 -12.76 12.06 -2.86
CA ASP A 277 -13.94 11.29 -3.28
C ASP A 277 -13.53 10.10 -4.15
N LEU A 278 -12.65 10.34 -5.11
CA LEU A 278 -12.10 9.28 -5.96
C LEU A 278 -11.35 8.24 -5.11
N ALA A 279 -10.55 8.65 -4.13
CA ALA A 279 -9.88 7.74 -3.20
C ALA A 279 -10.89 6.88 -2.43
N GLN A 280 -12.02 7.43 -1.97
CA GLN A 280 -13.07 6.64 -1.30
C GLN A 280 -13.73 5.62 -2.23
N LEU A 281 -14.06 6.01 -3.46
CA LEU A 281 -14.60 5.08 -4.45
C LEU A 281 -13.60 3.97 -4.82
N ILE A 282 -12.33 4.32 -4.94
CA ILE A 282 -11.23 3.37 -5.12
C ILE A 282 -11.18 2.42 -3.93
N ILE A 283 -11.23 2.90 -2.69
CA ILE A 283 -11.23 2.05 -1.49
C ILE A 283 -12.44 1.12 -1.48
N GLN A 284 -13.64 1.58 -1.85
CA GLN A 284 -14.81 0.72 -1.92
C GLN A 284 -14.63 -0.38 -2.98
N ALA A 285 -14.04 -0.05 -4.13
CA ALA A 285 -13.68 -1.01 -5.15
C ALA A 285 -12.55 -1.97 -4.68
N PHE A 286 -11.55 -1.46 -3.96
CA PHE A 286 -10.43 -2.21 -3.38
C PHE A 286 -10.87 -3.10 -2.21
N ARG A 287 -11.80 -2.66 -1.34
CA ARG A 287 -12.43 -3.46 -0.28
C ARG A 287 -13.19 -4.64 -0.88
N LYS A 288 -13.83 -4.44 -2.04
CA LYS A 288 -14.44 -5.53 -2.83
C LYS A 288 -13.42 -6.42 -3.54
N ALA A 289 -12.16 -5.99 -3.69
CA ALA A 289 -11.20 -6.63 -4.60
C ALA A 289 -9.83 -7.05 -4.00
N PHE A 290 -9.55 -6.77 -2.71
CA PHE A 290 -8.31 -6.94 -1.92
C PHE A 290 -7.50 -5.68 -1.64
N ILE A 291 -7.20 -5.54 -0.34
CA ILE A 291 -6.34 -4.55 0.32
C ILE A 291 -4.88 -4.77 -0.12
N HIS A 292 -4.28 -3.75 -0.75
CA HIS A 292 -2.83 -3.66 -1.00
C HIS A 292 -2.34 -2.28 -0.59
N GLY A 293 -1.42 -2.27 0.38
CA GLY A 293 -0.86 -1.08 1.01
C GLY A 293 0.17 -0.35 0.15
N PHE A 294 0.16 0.97 0.27
CA PHE A 294 1.16 1.88 -0.28
C PHE A 294 2.41 1.89 0.60
N ARG A 295 3.58 2.02 -0.02
CA ARG A 295 4.85 2.28 0.69
C ARG A 295 5.65 3.40 0.04
N ASP A 296 6.24 4.19 0.93
CA ASP A 296 7.08 5.36 0.74
C ASP A 296 8.06 5.30 -0.42
N SER A 297 7.91 6.27 -1.31
CA SER A 297 8.98 6.73 -2.18
C SER A 297 9.92 7.61 -1.34
N LYS A 298 11.22 7.26 -1.29
CA LYS A 298 12.29 8.05 -0.64
C LYS A 298 12.53 9.46 -1.24
N THR A 299 11.74 9.90 -2.21
CA THR A 299 11.80 11.26 -2.74
C THR A 299 10.62 12.02 -2.19
N GLY A 300 10.91 13.12 -1.50
CA GLY A 300 9.91 13.93 -0.78
C GLY A 300 9.98 13.79 0.75
N GLN A 301 10.72 12.84 1.31
CA GLN A 301 10.83 12.70 2.78
C GLN A 301 11.44 13.94 3.44
N ASN A 302 12.47 14.53 2.84
CA ASN A 302 13.05 15.77 3.36
C ASN A 302 12.07 16.96 3.28
N PHE A 303 11.24 16.99 2.23
CA PHE A 303 10.18 17.98 2.06
C PHE A 303 9.10 17.80 3.14
N ALA A 304 8.55 16.59 3.28
CA ALA A 304 7.50 16.28 4.25
C ALA A 304 7.97 16.44 5.71
N LEU A 305 9.23 16.06 5.99
CA LEU A 305 9.82 16.24 7.33
C LEU A 305 10.04 17.72 7.66
N LEU A 306 10.43 18.53 6.67
CA LEU A 306 10.62 19.97 6.87
C LEU A 306 9.26 20.67 7.10
N GLU A 307 8.26 20.34 6.29
CA GLU A 307 6.88 20.77 6.46
C GLU A 307 6.36 20.41 7.86
N ALA A 308 6.47 19.13 8.26
CA ALA A 308 6.04 18.67 9.58
C ALA A 308 6.77 19.37 10.73
N LYS A 309 8.10 19.56 10.63
CA LYS A 309 8.88 20.29 11.64
C LYS A 309 8.43 21.74 11.76
N MET A 310 8.18 22.42 10.65
CA MET A 310 7.72 23.80 10.65
C MET A 310 6.30 23.93 11.24
N ALA A 311 5.38 23.05 10.84
CA ALA A 311 4.03 23.01 11.38
C ALA A 311 4.05 22.79 12.90
N MET A 312 4.79 21.78 13.37
CA MET A 312 4.93 21.50 14.80
C MET A 312 5.54 22.68 15.56
N ALA A 313 6.61 23.30 15.03
CA ALA A 313 7.24 24.44 15.68
C ALA A 313 6.29 25.63 15.82
N LEU A 314 5.51 25.95 14.79
CA LEU A 314 4.56 27.06 14.81
C LEU A 314 3.36 26.81 15.72
N ILE A 315 2.87 25.56 15.79
CA ILE A 315 1.79 25.16 16.70
C ILE A 315 2.27 25.25 18.15
N LEU A 316 3.40 24.61 18.48
CA LEU A 316 3.91 24.51 19.84
C LEU A 316 4.45 25.84 20.40
N GLN A 317 4.76 26.82 19.55
CA GLN A 317 5.11 28.18 19.99
C GLN A 317 3.91 28.99 20.51
N ARG A 318 2.68 28.64 20.11
CA ARG A 318 1.48 29.41 20.43
C ARG A 318 0.48 28.66 21.31
N PHE A 319 0.53 27.33 21.29
CA PHE A 319 -0.43 26.50 21.99
C PHE A 319 0.25 25.41 22.81
N SER A 320 -0.26 25.19 24.02
CA SER A 320 -0.17 23.91 24.72
C SER A 320 -1.29 23.00 24.22
N LEU A 321 -0.97 21.72 24.02
CA LEU A 321 -1.87 20.72 23.45
C LEU A 321 -2.22 19.68 24.50
N GLU A 322 -3.50 19.50 24.77
CA GLU A 322 -4.03 18.41 25.58
C GLU A 322 -4.97 17.54 24.75
N LEU A 323 -5.04 16.24 25.06
CA LEU A 323 -5.99 15.36 24.40
C LEU A 323 -7.40 15.67 24.89
N SER A 324 -8.36 15.89 23.99
CA SER A 324 -9.74 16.10 24.43
C SER A 324 -10.32 14.80 25.03
N PRO A 325 -11.13 14.87 26.10
CA PRO A 325 -11.94 13.75 26.56
C PRO A 325 -12.88 13.16 25.48
N SER A 326 -13.23 13.95 24.46
CA SER A 326 -14.03 13.51 23.31
C SER A 326 -13.23 12.67 22.29
N TYR A 327 -11.90 12.64 22.40
CA TYR A 327 -11.05 11.99 21.42
C TYR A 327 -11.24 10.47 21.40
N VAL A 328 -11.62 9.95 20.23
CA VAL A 328 -11.77 8.52 20.00
C VAL A 328 -10.63 8.02 19.12
N HIS A 329 -9.70 7.27 19.71
CA HIS A 329 -8.54 6.75 19.00
C HIS A 329 -8.92 5.57 18.08
N ALA A 330 -9.15 5.88 16.80
CA ALA A 330 -9.50 4.90 15.78
C ALA A 330 -8.75 5.15 14.46
N PRO A 331 -7.46 4.77 14.36
CA PRO A 331 -6.71 4.83 13.11
C PRO A 331 -7.35 3.99 12.01
N GLN A 332 -7.53 4.56 10.82
CA GLN A 332 -8.04 3.87 9.64
C GLN A 332 -7.03 3.98 8.50
N THR A 333 -6.76 2.85 7.85
CA THR A 333 -5.86 2.82 6.69
C THR A 333 -6.65 2.97 5.40
N VAL A 334 -6.33 4.01 4.65
CA VAL A 334 -6.89 4.34 3.34
C VAL A 334 -5.77 4.14 2.30
N VAL A 335 -5.13 5.22 1.88
CA VAL A 335 -3.83 5.26 1.20
C VAL A 335 -2.76 5.64 2.22
N THR A 336 -3.10 6.57 3.12
CA THR A 336 -2.38 6.92 4.34
C THR A 336 -3.26 6.61 5.57
N ILE A 337 -2.69 6.73 6.77
CA ILE A 337 -3.41 6.47 8.03
C ILE A 337 -4.11 7.76 8.47
N HIS A 338 -5.42 7.70 8.67
CA HIS A 338 -6.26 8.82 9.09
C HIS A 338 -6.98 8.50 10.41
N PRO A 339 -7.30 9.50 11.24
CA PRO A 339 -8.21 9.31 12.37
C PRO A 339 -9.66 9.21 11.87
N GLN A 340 -10.35 8.12 12.18
CA GLN A 340 -11.73 7.90 11.72
C GLN A 340 -12.73 8.92 12.26
N PHE A 341 -12.51 9.41 13.49
CA PHE A 341 -13.40 10.35 14.18
C PHE A 341 -12.74 11.71 14.43
N GLY A 342 -11.81 12.11 13.56
CA GLY A 342 -11.06 13.36 13.73
C GLY A 342 -9.98 13.29 14.81
N ALA A 343 -9.24 14.38 14.96
CA ALA A 343 -8.18 14.56 15.93
C ALA A 343 -8.54 15.71 16.89
N HIS A 344 -9.45 15.43 17.82
CA HIS A 344 -9.90 16.39 18.82
C HIS A 344 -8.82 16.66 19.88
N LEU A 345 -8.31 17.89 19.90
CA LEU A 345 -7.34 18.37 20.88
C LEU A 345 -7.89 19.61 21.58
N ILE A 346 -7.56 19.77 22.85
CA ILE A 346 -7.76 21.01 23.60
C ILE A 346 -6.53 21.87 23.34
N LEU A 347 -6.76 23.02 22.71
CA LEU A 347 -5.72 24.03 22.47
C LEU A 347 -5.80 25.07 23.58
N GLN A 348 -4.74 25.19 24.36
CA GLN A 348 -4.58 26.25 25.35
C GLN A 348 -3.56 27.26 24.84
N LYS A 349 -3.93 28.54 24.79
CA LYS A 349 -3.02 29.60 24.35
C LYS A 349 -1.93 29.85 25.41
N LEU A 350 -0.68 29.91 24.96
CA LEU A 350 0.50 30.18 25.80
C LEU A 350 0.66 31.67 26.14
#